data_AF-A0A7K3RXN5-F1
#
_entry.id   AF-A0A7K3RXN5-F1
#
_cell.length_a   1.000
_cell.length_b   1.000
_cell.length_c   1.000
_cell.angle_alpha   90.00
_cell.angle_beta   90.00
_cell.angle_gamma   90.00
#
_symmetry.space_group_name_H-M   'P 1'
#
loop_
_entity.id
_entity.type
_entity.pdbx_description
1 polymer ?
#
loop_
_entity_poly.entity_id
_entity_poly.type
_entity_poly.pdbx_seq_one_letter_code
_entity_poly.pdbx_strand_id
1 'polypeptide(L)'
;MSDQQWQPFGPRPPGHRTPSGPSSPPYTAGPAHPSGPAHLAGVPAPPGPPGPFGAGPGPGPGPAGSEGSEHDAAAAYVLGILDDAQASDFEAHLAGCARCAAHLDEFAGMEPMLAMLAEAPSAVPGARPVPHVPEKPAPRLLGGLMDEVARKRHRRSRR
;
A
#
# COMPACT_ATOMS: atom_id res chain seq x y z
N MET A 1 43.09 -28.19 -14.00
CA MET A 1 42.71 -27.07 -13.11
C MET A 1 41.99 -26.07 -13.99
N SER A 2 40.66 -26.13 -14.04
CA SER A 2 39.84 -25.26 -14.89
C SER A 2 38.91 -24.43 -14.01
N ASP A 3 39.09 -23.12 -14.09
CA ASP A 3 38.30 -22.08 -13.42
C ASP A 3 36.87 -22.04 -13.98
N GLN A 4 35.90 -22.46 -13.16
CA GLN A 4 34.47 -22.33 -13.44
C GLN A 4 33.97 -20.94 -13.03
N GLN A 5 34.28 -19.94 -13.85
CA GLN A 5 33.77 -18.58 -13.72
C GLN A 5 32.23 -18.56 -13.70
N TRP A 6 31.70 -18.20 -12.54
CA TRP A 6 30.30 -18.09 -12.15
C TRP A 6 29.47 -17.18 -13.09
N GLN A 7 28.23 -17.58 -13.44
CA GLN A 7 27.25 -16.79 -14.22
C GLN A 7 25.89 -16.73 -13.47
N PRO A 8 25.37 -15.53 -13.11
CA PRO A 8 24.17 -15.40 -12.25
C PRO A 8 22.84 -15.78 -12.89
N PHE A 9 22.76 -15.88 -14.21
CA PHE A 9 21.49 -16.04 -14.92
C PHE A 9 21.71 -17.03 -16.07
N GLY A 10 21.02 -18.18 -16.01
CA GLY A 10 21.14 -19.27 -16.99
C GLY A 10 20.80 -18.86 -18.44
N PRO A 11 20.93 -19.78 -19.40
CA PRO A 11 20.71 -19.46 -20.81
C PRO A 11 19.27 -18.96 -21.04
N ARG A 12 19.17 -17.83 -21.73
CA ARG A 12 17.93 -17.11 -22.03
C ARG A 12 17.00 -17.98 -22.90
N PRO A 13 15.72 -18.18 -22.55
CA PRO A 13 14.79 -18.94 -23.38
C PRO A 13 14.39 -18.18 -24.66
N PRO A 14 14.06 -18.88 -25.76
CA PRO A 14 13.59 -18.25 -26.99
C PRO A 14 12.17 -17.68 -26.82
N GLY A 15 11.96 -16.46 -27.32
CA GLY A 15 10.71 -15.70 -27.17
C GLY A 15 9.53 -16.28 -27.96
N HIS A 16 8.32 -16.06 -27.46
CA HIS A 16 7.06 -16.44 -28.09
C HIS A 16 6.63 -15.39 -29.14
N ARG A 17 6.21 -15.87 -30.33
CA ARG A 17 5.51 -15.06 -31.35
C ARG A 17 4.04 -14.94 -30.97
N THR A 18 3.49 -13.74 -31.02
CA THR A 18 2.05 -13.49 -30.88
C THR A 18 1.35 -13.60 -32.24
N PRO A 19 0.18 -14.28 -32.33
CA PRO A 19 -0.70 -14.13 -33.48
C PRO A 19 -1.61 -12.91 -33.31
N SER A 20 -1.67 -12.08 -34.34
CA SER A 20 -2.67 -11.01 -34.49
C SER A 20 -4.06 -11.62 -34.70
N GLY A 21 -5.03 -11.19 -33.88
CA GLY A 21 -6.46 -11.52 -34.00
C GLY A 21 -7.32 -10.25 -33.86
N PRO A 22 -8.55 -10.23 -34.41
CA PRO A 22 -9.11 -9.04 -35.04
C PRO A 22 -9.91 -8.11 -34.13
N SER A 23 -10.11 -6.92 -34.70
CA SER A 23 -10.76 -5.72 -34.19
C SER A 23 -12.30 -5.78 -34.12
N SER A 24 -12.87 -4.89 -33.27
CA SER A 24 -14.15 -4.14 -33.41
C SER A 24 -15.35 -4.57 -32.49
N PRO A 25 -16.41 -3.72 -32.30
CA PRO A 25 -16.74 -3.00 -31.04
C PRO A 25 -18.27 -3.11 -30.73
N PRO A 26 -18.98 -2.02 -30.34
CA PRO A 26 -18.99 -1.26 -29.10
C PRO A 26 -20.22 -1.63 -28.23
N TYR A 27 -20.14 -1.50 -26.91
CA TYR A 27 -21.34 -1.50 -26.07
C TYR A 27 -21.67 -0.11 -25.54
N THR A 28 -22.97 0.13 -25.59
CA THR A 28 -23.78 1.33 -25.45
C THR A 28 -23.65 2.05 -24.11
N ALA A 29 -23.75 3.38 -24.19
CA ALA A 29 -23.99 4.28 -23.07
C ALA A 29 -25.35 3.98 -22.39
N GLY A 30 -25.34 3.91 -21.05
CA GLY A 30 -26.50 3.85 -20.17
C GLY A 30 -26.51 5.01 -19.15
N PRO A 31 -27.64 5.27 -18.47
CA PRO A 31 -28.10 6.63 -18.19
C PRO A 31 -27.57 7.28 -16.89
N ALA A 32 -27.64 8.61 -16.90
CA ALA A 32 -27.24 9.56 -15.87
C ALA A 32 -27.88 9.31 -14.50
N HIS A 33 -27.06 9.40 -13.45
CA HIS A 33 -27.48 9.41 -12.05
C HIS A 33 -27.98 10.81 -11.64
N PRO A 34 -29.08 10.91 -10.85
CA PRO A 34 -29.51 12.20 -10.31
C PRO A 34 -28.63 12.64 -9.13
N SER A 35 -28.20 13.90 -9.19
CA SER A 35 -27.59 14.63 -8.08
C SER A 35 -28.58 14.83 -6.92
N GLY A 36 -28.15 14.56 -5.69
CA GLY A 36 -28.88 14.86 -4.45
C GLY A 36 -27.95 15.52 -3.41
N PRO A 37 -28.46 16.42 -2.54
CA PRO A 37 -27.65 17.46 -1.90
C PRO A 37 -27.00 17.09 -0.56
N ALA A 38 -26.02 17.93 -0.22
CA ALA A 38 -25.13 17.90 0.93
C ALA A 38 -25.82 17.82 2.32
N HIS A 39 -25.32 16.90 3.15
CA HIS A 39 -25.48 16.95 4.60
C HIS A 39 -24.22 17.56 5.23
N LEU A 40 -24.35 18.79 5.72
CA LEU A 40 -23.36 19.43 6.58
C LEU A 40 -23.44 18.81 7.98
N ALA A 41 -22.56 17.88 8.29
CA ALA A 41 -22.37 17.37 9.65
C ALA A 41 -21.29 18.20 10.37
N GLY A 42 -21.63 18.66 11.58
CA GLY A 42 -20.92 19.67 12.35
C GLY A 42 -19.49 19.32 12.77
N VAL A 43 -18.69 20.38 12.86
CA VAL A 43 -17.34 20.40 13.41
C VAL A 43 -17.35 20.13 14.93
N PRO A 44 -16.60 19.14 15.44
CA PRO A 44 -16.37 19.03 16.88
C PRO A 44 -15.25 20.00 17.34
N ALA A 45 -15.45 20.59 18.53
CA ALA A 45 -14.55 21.54 19.16
C ALA A 45 -13.19 20.92 19.58
N PRO A 46 -12.09 21.69 19.63
CA PRO A 46 -10.78 21.16 20.04
C PRO A 46 -10.68 20.96 21.56
N PRO A 47 -9.93 19.95 22.03
CA PRO A 47 -9.66 19.74 23.45
C PRO A 47 -8.69 20.80 24.01
N GLY A 48 -8.92 21.21 25.25
CA GLY A 48 -8.10 22.18 25.98
C GLY A 48 -6.69 21.68 26.33
N PRO A 49 -5.79 22.57 26.78
CA PRO A 49 -4.40 22.22 27.04
C PRO A 49 -4.24 21.36 28.30
N PRO A 50 -3.29 20.41 28.33
CA PRO A 50 -3.00 19.63 29.51
C PRO A 50 -2.26 20.47 30.56
N GLY A 51 -2.71 20.39 31.81
CA GLY A 51 -1.98 20.93 32.96
C GLY A 51 -0.66 20.18 33.19
N PRO A 52 0.35 20.83 33.78
CA PRO A 52 1.62 20.18 34.08
C PRO A 52 1.47 19.29 35.33
N PHE A 53 2.31 18.25 35.40
CA PHE A 53 2.60 17.38 36.55
C PHE A 53 1.88 16.02 36.61
N GLY A 54 2.66 14.97 36.34
CA GLY A 54 2.29 13.58 36.59
C GLY A 54 3.24 12.59 35.92
N ALA A 55 4.53 12.64 36.25
CA ALA A 55 5.50 11.62 35.82
C ALA A 55 5.27 10.32 36.62
N GLY A 56 4.78 9.29 35.95
CA GLY A 56 4.78 7.90 36.41
C GLY A 56 5.24 6.98 35.26
N PRO A 57 5.81 5.80 35.54
CA PRO A 57 6.27 4.89 34.50
C PRO A 57 5.05 4.37 33.73
N GLY A 58 4.92 4.78 32.47
CA GLY A 58 3.81 4.39 31.63
C GLY A 58 3.82 2.88 31.35
N PRO A 59 2.65 2.21 31.34
CA PRO A 59 2.54 0.87 30.78
C PRO A 59 2.98 0.91 29.32
N GLY A 60 3.65 -0.14 28.84
CA GLY A 60 4.06 -0.26 27.44
C GLY A 60 2.87 -0.13 26.48
N PRO A 61 3.12 0.07 25.18
CA PRO A 61 2.04 0.14 24.19
C PRO A 61 1.30 -1.20 24.17
N GLY A 62 0.22 -1.30 24.94
CA GLY A 62 -0.83 -2.29 24.71
C GLY A 62 -1.45 -2.07 23.33
N PRO A 63 -2.13 -3.07 22.75
CA PRO A 63 -2.56 -3.05 21.37
C PRO A 63 -3.47 -1.84 21.11
N ALA A 64 -2.90 -0.80 20.52
CA ALA A 64 -3.65 0.30 19.94
C ALA A 64 -4.31 -0.23 18.66
N GLY A 65 -5.49 -0.80 18.82
CA GLY A 65 -6.23 -1.39 17.71
C GLY A 65 -7.65 -1.76 18.12
N SER A 66 -8.44 -0.82 18.63
CA SER A 66 -9.89 -1.07 18.80
C SER A 66 -10.78 0.18 18.85
N GLU A 67 -10.36 1.34 18.34
CA GLU A 67 -11.24 2.52 18.38
C GLU A 67 -11.25 3.32 17.07
N GLY A 68 -11.01 2.65 15.94
CA GLY A 68 -11.74 2.97 14.71
C GLY A 68 -13.12 2.32 14.82
N SER A 69 -14.13 2.79 14.08
CA SER A 69 -15.48 2.19 14.21
C SER A 69 -15.41 0.68 13.92
N GLU A 70 -16.24 -0.16 14.54
CA GLU A 70 -16.27 -1.62 14.26
C GLU A 70 -16.42 -1.93 12.76
N HIS A 71 -16.95 -0.97 11.98
CA HIS A 71 -17.05 -1.06 10.52
C HIS A 71 -15.71 -0.86 9.80
N ASP A 72 -14.77 -0.13 10.38
CA ASP A 72 -13.42 0.11 9.82
C ASP A 72 -12.63 -1.22 9.78
N ALA A 73 -12.99 -2.19 10.64
CA ALA A 73 -12.42 -3.53 10.65
C ALA A 73 -12.74 -4.32 9.36
N ALA A 74 -13.77 -3.95 8.59
CA ALA A 74 -14.13 -4.63 7.35
C ALA A 74 -12.99 -4.59 6.30
N ALA A 75 -12.28 -3.46 6.21
CA ALA A 75 -11.15 -3.34 5.29
C ALA A 75 -9.98 -4.25 5.70
N ALA A 76 -9.69 -4.30 7.00
CA ALA A 76 -8.62 -5.14 7.51
C ALA A 76 -8.98 -6.63 7.42
N TYR A 77 -10.27 -6.99 7.49
CA TYR A 77 -10.78 -8.36 7.28
C TYR A 77 -10.52 -8.83 5.85
N VAL A 78 -10.91 -8.02 4.84
CA VAL A 78 -10.67 -8.35 3.42
C VAL A 78 -9.18 -8.47 3.09
N LEU A 79 -8.34 -7.63 3.71
CA LEU A 79 -6.90 -7.67 3.51
C LEU A 79 -6.19 -8.80 4.30
N GLY A 80 -6.92 -9.56 5.13
CA GLY A 80 -6.36 -10.64 5.95
C GLY A 80 -5.39 -10.16 7.02
N ILE A 81 -5.59 -8.95 7.55
CA ILE A 81 -4.71 -8.33 8.57
C ILE A 81 -5.15 -8.71 10.00
N LEU A 82 -6.44 -9.05 10.19
CA LEU A 82 -6.95 -9.49 11.49
C LEU A 82 -6.35 -10.83 11.89
N ASP A 83 -6.08 -10.99 13.18
CA ASP A 83 -5.83 -12.30 13.75
C ASP A 83 -7.13 -13.14 13.85
N ASP A 84 -6.99 -14.43 14.16
CA ASP A 84 -8.13 -15.37 14.20
C ASP A 84 -9.22 -14.96 15.20
N ALA A 85 -8.84 -14.34 16.33
CA ALA A 85 -9.80 -13.91 17.35
C ALA A 85 -10.57 -12.67 16.86
N GLN A 86 -9.84 -11.68 16.33
CA GLN A 86 -10.43 -10.49 15.75
C GLN A 86 -11.35 -10.83 14.57
N ALA A 87 -10.96 -11.77 13.71
CA ALA A 87 -11.77 -12.22 12.58
C ALA A 87 -13.08 -12.85 13.05
N SER A 88 -13.03 -13.70 14.08
CA SER A 88 -14.22 -14.33 14.68
C SER A 88 -15.18 -13.30 15.27
N ASP A 89 -14.65 -12.29 15.98
CA ASP A 89 -15.45 -11.20 16.55
C ASP A 89 -16.12 -10.36 15.45
N PHE A 90 -15.39 -10.07 14.37
CA PHE A 90 -15.93 -9.36 13.20
C PHE A 90 -17.03 -10.18 12.50
N GLU A 91 -16.87 -11.49 12.34
CA GLU A 91 -17.87 -12.37 11.74
C GLU A 91 -19.17 -12.43 12.54
N ALA A 92 -19.05 -12.43 13.88
CA ALA A 92 -20.21 -12.35 14.76
C ALA A 92 -20.99 -11.03 14.57
N HIS A 93 -20.29 -9.90 14.42
CA HIS A 93 -20.89 -8.61 14.11
C HIS A 93 -21.50 -8.58 12.69
N LEU A 94 -20.79 -9.16 11.71
CA LEU A 94 -21.19 -9.20 10.30
C LEU A 94 -22.56 -9.88 10.11
N ALA A 95 -22.84 -10.92 10.89
CA ALA A 95 -24.12 -11.63 10.87
C ALA A 95 -25.35 -10.73 11.15
N GLY A 96 -25.16 -9.61 11.85
CA GLY A 96 -26.24 -8.68 12.24
C GLY A 96 -26.16 -7.28 11.62
N CYS A 97 -25.11 -6.97 10.85
CA CYS A 97 -24.82 -5.60 10.44
C CYS A 97 -24.83 -5.42 8.91
N ALA A 98 -25.93 -4.84 8.40
CA ALA A 98 -26.08 -4.54 6.98
C ALA A 98 -25.01 -3.55 6.45
N ARG A 99 -24.48 -2.69 7.31
CA ARG A 99 -23.43 -1.74 6.93
C ARG A 99 -22.10 -2.43 6.66
N CYS A 100 -21.72 -3.42 7.48
CA CYS A 100 -20.52 -4.20 7.22
C CYS A 100 -20.65 -5.03 5.96
N ALA A 101 -21.82 -5.63 5.71
CA ALA A 101 -22.09 -6.33 4.44
C ALA A 101 -21.93 -5.39 3.23
N ALA A 102 -22.51 -4.19 3.28
CA ALA A 102 -22.36 -3.20 2.22
C ALA A 102 -20.91 -2.76 1.99
N HIS A 103 -20.09 -2.62 3.04
CA HIS A 103 -18.67 -2.34 2.90
C HIS A 103 -17.91 -3.49 2.23
N LEU A 104 -18.23 -4.76 2.56
CA LEU A 104 -17.62 -5.92 1.88
C LEU A 104 -17.99 -5.96 0.39
N ASP A 105 -19.24 -5.63 0.04
CA ASP A 105 -19.70 -5.55 -1.36
C ASP A 105 -18.99 -4.42 -2.13
N GLU A 106 -18.76 -3.26 -1.50
CA GLU A 106 -17.99 -2.16 -2.08
C GLU A 106 -16.57 -2.59 -2.45
N PHE A 107 -15.91 -3.37 -1.59
CA PHE A 107 -14.57 -3.91 -1.85
C PHE A 107 -14.56 -4.98 -2.94
N ALA A 108 -15.61 -5.81 -3.05
CA ALA A 108 -15.75 -6.77 -4.15
C ALA A 108 -15.75 -6.08 -5.53
N GLY A 109 -16.27 -4.84 -5.60
CA GLY A 109 -16.19 -4.00 -6.81
C GLY A 109 -14.77 -3.57 -7.21
N MET A 110 -13.80 -3.64 -6.28
CA MET A 110 -12.41 -3.26 -6.50
C MET A 110 -11.48 -4.45 -6.78
N GLU A 111 -11.91 -5.68 -6.54
CA GLU A 111 -11.11 -6.90 -6.78
C GLU A 111 -10.49 -6.97 -8.18
N PRO A 112 -11.19 -6.64 -9.29
CA PRO A 112 -10.59 -6.69 -10.62
C PRO A 112 -9.40 -5.74 -10.79
N MET A 113 -9.43 -4.56 -10.17
CA MET A 113 -8.31 -3.62 -10.22
C MET A 113 -7.14 -4.07 -9.35
N LEU A 114 -7.43 -4.66 -8.18
CA LEU A 114 -6.40 -5.20 -7.29
C LEU A 114 -5.72 -6.43 -7.89
N ALA A 115 -6.46 -7.30 -8.58
CA ALA A 115 -5.92 -8.45 -9.30
C ALA A 115 -4.93 -8.02 -10.40
N MET A 116 -5.28 -7.00 -11.20
CA MET A 116 -4.36 -6.44 -12.20
C MET A 116 -3.06 -5.91 -11.58
N LEU A 117 -3.11 -5.35 -10.37
CA LEU A 117 -1.93 -4.87 -9.66
C LEU A 117 -1.10 -6.02 -9.09
N ALA A 118 -1.73 -7.10 -8.63
CA ALA A 118 -1.05 -8.30 -8.15
C ALA A 118 -0.32 -9.06 -9.28
N GLU A 119 -0.89 -9.03 -10.49
CA GLU A 119 -0.30 -9.65 -11.70
C GLU A 119 0.83 -8.81 -12.33
N ALA A 120 0.85 -7.50 -12.08
CA ALA A 120 2.01 -6.68 -12.41
C ALA A 120 3.24 -7.22 -11.67
N PRO A 121 4.46 -7.15 -12.23
CA PRO A 121 5.67 -7.60 -11.55
C PRO A 121 5.81 -6.81 -10.24
N SER A 122 5.40 -7.44 -9.14
CA SER A 122 5.28 -6.76 -7.87
C SER A 122 6.66 -6.35 -7.40
N ALA A 123 6.80 -5.09 -6.99
CA ALA A 123 7.94 -4.72 -6.19
C ALA A 123 7.91 -5.59 -4.93
N VAL A 124 9.03 -6.26 -4.65
CA VAL A 124 9.23 -7.14 -3.48
C VAL A 124 8.52 -6.56 -2.25
N PRO A 125 7.68 -7.32 -1.51
CA PRO A 125 7.02 -6.82 -0.32
C PRO A 125 8.03 -6.18 0.65
N GLY A 126 7.80 -4.91 1.01
CA GLY A 126 8.71 -4.12 1.84
C GLY A 126 9.80 -3.33 1.09
N ALA A 127 9.91 -3.50 -0.24
CA ALA A 127 10.64 -2.54 -1.05
C ALA A 127 9.89 -1.21 -1.01
N ARG A 128 10.56 -0.16 -0.51
CA ARG A 128 10.08 1.21 -0.73
C ARG A 128 9.82 1.35 -2.23
N PRO A 129 8.74 2.03 -2.66
CA PRO A 129 8.55 2.35 -4.06
C PRO A 129 9.82 3.05 -4.55
N VAL A 130 10.69 2.29 -5.21
CA VAL A 130 11.86 2.86 -5.86
C VAL A 130 11.24 3.54 -7.06
N PRO A 131 11.29 4.89 -7.15
CA PRO A 131 10.78 5.56 -8.34
C PRO A 131 11.40 4.83 -9.53
N HIS A 132 10.54 4.30 -10.40
CA HIS A 132 10.97 3.59 -11.58
C HIS A 132 11.80 4.57 -12.39
N VAL A 133 13.13 4.50 -12.31
CA VAL A 133 14.01 5.34 -13.11
C VAL A 133 14.07 4.62 -14.46
N PRO A 134 13.37 5.13 -15.50
CA PRO A 134 13.24 4.42 -16.77
C PRO A 134 14.58 4.27 -17.49
N GLU A 135 15.60 5.02 -17.08
CA GLU A 135 16.92 5.01 -17.66
C GLU A 135 17.99 4.78 -16.60
N LYS A 136 18.98 3.93 -16.92
CA LYS A 136 20.10 3.67 -16.03
C LYS A 136 20.84 4.99 -15.77
N PRO A 137 21.04 5.41 -14.51
CA PRO A 137 21.75 6.65 -14.21
C PRO A 137 23.15 6.63 -14.84
N ALA A 138 23.60 7.79 -15.33
CA ALA A 138 24.90 7.91 -15.98
C ALA A 138 26.03 7.37 -15.06
N PRO A 139 27.01 6.61 -15.59
CA PRO A 139 27.98 5.84 -14.79
C PRO A 139 28.76 6.64 -13.73
N ARG A 140 28.86 7.97 -13.87
CA ARG A 140 29.62 8.84 -12.97
C ARG A 140 28.80 9.50 -11.86
N LEU A 141 27.46 9.42 -11.90
CA LEU A 141 26.60 10.12 -10.93
C LEU A 141 26.82 9.63 -9.50
N LEU A 142 26.92 8.31 -9.31
CA LEU A 142 27.14 7.75 -7.98
C LEU A 142 28.47 8.22 -7.38
N GLY A 143 29.55 8.17 -8.16
CA GLY A 143 30.87 8.63 -7.73
C GLY A 143 30.87 10.11 -7.33
N GLY A 144 30.29 10.98 -8.16
CA GLY A 144 30.19 12.40 -7.87
C GLY A 144 29.41 12.72 -6.58
N LEU A 145 28.31 11.99 -6.34
CA LEU A 145 27.50 12.13 -5.11
C LEU A 145 28.25 11.63 -3.86
N MET A 146 28.99 10.52 -3.97
CA MET A 146 29.81 10.02 -2.86
C MET A 146 30.94 11.01 -2.51
N ASP A 147 31.59 11.59 -3.52
CA ASP A 147 32.62 12.61 -3.31
C ASP A 147 32.05 13.87 -2.64
N GLU A 148 30.82 14.26 -2.98
CA GLU A 148 30.16 15.39 -2.35
C GLU A 148 29.87 15.14 -0.87
N VAL A 149 29.36 13.95 -0.51
CA VAL A 149 29.14 13.55 0.88
C VAL A 149 30.47 13.50 1.64
N ALA A 150 31.53 12.97 1.03
CA ALA A 150 32.87 12.95 1.61
C ALA A 150 33.39 14.37 1.89
N ARG A 151 33.27 15.29 0.93
CA ARG A 151 33.62 16.71 1.11
C ARG A 151 32.82 17.35 2.24
N LYS A 152 31.52 17.09 2.33
CA LYS A 152 30.64 17.65 3.38
C LYS A 152 30.99 17.11 4.77
N ARG A 153 31.28 15.81 4.91
CA ARG A 153 31.73 15.20 6.17
C ARG A 153 33.08 15.75 6.61
N HIS A 154 34.03 15.87 5.69
CA HIS A 154 35.35 16.42 5.96
C HIS A 154 35.32 17.88 6.44
N ARG A 155 34.45 18.69 5.83
CA ARG A 155 34.22 20.08 6.30
C ARG A 155 33.60 20.12 7.70
N ARG A 156 32.75 19.15 8.04
CA ARG A 156 32.13 19.05 9.37
C ARG A 156 33.10 18.55 10.44
N SER A 157 34.00 17.62 10.10
CA SER A 157 35.01 17.11 11.06
C SER A 157 36.18 18.07 11.29
N ARG A 158 36.34 19.09 10.43
CA ARG A 158 37.33 20.15 10.56
C ARG A 158 36.80 21.40 11.29
N ARG A 159 35.54 21.40 11.72
CA ARG A 159 34.93 22.40 12.61
C ARG A 159 34.82 21.82 14.00
#